data_AF-A0A7S2Y9Z6-F1
#
_entry.id   AF-A0A7S2Y9Z6-F1
#
_cell.length_a   1.000
_cell.length_b   1.000
_cell.length_c   1.000
_cell.angle_alpha   90.00
_cell.angle_beta   90.00
_cell.angle_gamma   90.00
#
_symmetry.space_group_name_H-M   'P 1'
#
loop_
_entity.id
_entity.type
_entity.pdbx_description
1 polymer ?
#
loop_
_entity_poly.entity_id
_entity_poly.type
_entity_poly.pdbx_seq_one_letter_code
_entity_poly.pdbx_strand_id
1 'polypeptide(L)'
;INRSIIMAKLTTSMNARLVGLLGLVLVAAPYGVEGLATPLNNNNNHNPQQQHPNRDWVADAFEQQGNVVVGPQRALIYDTTLRDGTQGESVSASVNDKFKICQRLAAFDVDYIEAGWPGSNPKDATFFERAKTELTPHERSKLAAFGSTRRKNVAVQDDAQVQALLDSQAPTICLVAKSHSWQVTEILRATREENLNMIRD
;
A
#
# COMPACT_ATOMS: atom_id res chain seq x y z
N ILE A 1 9.49 -15.61 3.92
CA ILE A 1 8.28 -15.05 4.58
C ILE A 1 7.30 -14.70 3.47
N ASN A 2 6.23 -15.49 3.26
CA ASN A 2 5.16 -15.16 2.31
C ASN A 2 4.35 -13.98 2.89
N ARG A 3 4.79 -12.75 2.61
CA ARG A 3 4.01 -11.52 2.87
C ARG A 3 3.72 -10.87 1.53
N SER A 4 2.45 -10.56 1.29
CA SER A 4 2.04 -9.90 0.07
C SER A 4 2.25 -8.38 0.24
N ILE A 5 3.13 -7.79 -0.57
CA ILE A 5 3.17 -6.32 -0.76
C ILE A 5 2.08 -6.02 -1.78
N ILE A 6 0.93 -5.52 -1.31
CA ILE A 6 -0.28 -5.41 -2.15
C ILE A 6 -0.45 -4.01 -2.72
N MET A 7 0.18 -2.98 -2.15
CA MET A 7 -0.15 -1.60 -2.49
C MET A 7 1.06 -0.69 -2.55
N ALA A 8 1.28 -0.11 -3.74
CA ALA A 8 2.11 1.07 -3.95
C ALA A 8 1.21 2.30 -4.06
N LYS A 9 1.09 3.11 -3.00
CA LYS A 9 0.41 4.40 -3.10
C LYS A 9 1.37 5.40 -3.77
N LEU A 10 1.11 5.77 -5.02
CA LEU A 10 1.90 6.78 -5.73
C LEU A 10 1.28 8.15 -5.49
N THR A 11 1.95 9.01 -4.72
CA THR A 11 1.46 10.39 -4.54
C THR A 11 1.90 11.25 -5.71
N THR A 12 0.94 11.72 -6.51
CA THR A 12 1.15 12.79 -7.49
C THR A 12 0.73 14.14 -6.90
N SER A 13 1.22 15.22 -7.47
CA SER A 13 0.91 16.59 -7.03
C SER A 13 -0.53 16.98 -7.39
N MET A 14 -1.46 16.79 -6.46
CA MET A 14 -2.64 17.66 -6.35
C MET A 14 -2.61 18.34 -4.98
N ASN A 15 -2.92 19.63 -4.96
CA ASN A 15 -2.93 20.50 -3.77
C ASN A 15 -3.33 19.75 -2.50
N ALA A 16 -2.49 19.82 -1.47
CA ALA A 16 -2.63 19.15 -0.17
C ALA A 16 -3.89 19.50 0.65
N ARG A 17 -4.87 20.19 0.04
CA ARG A 17 -6.18 20.53 0.61
C ARG A 17 -7.31 19.57 0.21
N LEU A 18 -7.08 18.61 -0.70
CA LEU A 18 -8.13 17.71 -1.20
C LEU A 18 -7.88 16.20 -0.99
N VAL A 19 -6.89 15.82 -0.17
CA VAL A 19 -6.57 14.39 0.10
C VAL A 19 -7.46 13.81 1.23
N GLY A 20 -8.36 14.61 1.81
CA GLY A 20 -9.06 14.29 3.06
C GLY A 20 -10.43 13.63 2.97
N LEU A 21 -11.01 13.40 1.78
CA LEU A 21 -12.35 12.80 1.69
C LEU A 21 -12.38 11.66 0.65
N LEU A 22 -12.74 10.47 1.13
CA LEU A 22 -12.91 9.19 0.41
C LEU A 22 -11.61 8.54 -0.12
N GLY A 23 -10.83 7.99 0.79
CA GLY A 23 -9.80 7.00 0.46
C GLY A 23 -10.38 5.59 0.32
N LEU A 24 -11.29 5.36 -0.65
CA LEU A 24 -11.54 4.01 -1.17
C LEU A 24 -10.46 3.75 -2.22
N VAL A 25 -9.40 3.03 -1.86
CA VAL A 25 -8.46 2.52 -2.86
C VAL A 25 -9.04 1.21 -3.39
N LEU A 26 -9.58 1.24 -4.61
CA LEU A 26 -10.02 0.03 -5.30
C LEU A 26 -8.77 -0.81 -5.60
N VAL A 27 -8.60 -1.92 -4.89
CA VAL A 27 -7.59 -2.92 -5.26
C VAL A 27 -8.21 -3.78 -6.35
N ALA A 28 -7.87 -3.52 -7.61
CA ALA A 28 -8.00 -4.56 -8.63
C ALA A 28 -6.87 -5.55 -8.34
N ALA A 29 -7.17 -6.68 -7.68
CA ALA A 29 -6.19 -7.73 -7.50
C ALA A 29 -5.71 -8.19 -8.88
N PRO A 30 -4.42 -8.04 -9.25
CA PRO A 30 -3.91 -8.87 -10.32
C PRO A 30 -3.94 -10.31 -9.80
N TYR A 31 -4.31 -11.22 -10.69
CA TYR A 31 -4.16 -12.65 -10.53
C TYR A 31 -2.83 -12.99 -9.82
N GLY A 32 -2.88 -14.02 -8.98
CA GLY A 32 -1.87 -14.39 -7.99
C GLY A 32 -0.40 -14.22 -8.40
N VAL A 33 0.43 -13.94 -7.39
CA VAL A 33 1.89 -13.72 -7.46
C VAL A 33 2.68 -15.00 -7.81
N GLU A 34 2.13 -15.88 -8.65
CA GLU A 34 2.81 -17.09 -9.14
C GLU A 34 3.41 -16.93 -10.54
N GLY A 35 3.23 -15.78 -11.20
CA GLY A 35 3.63 -15.57 -12.60
C GLY A 35 4.94 -14.81 -12.86
N LEU A 36 5.63 -14.27 -11.84
CA LEU A 36 6.82 -13.42 -12.05
C LEU A 36 8.17 -14.15 -11.96
N ALA A 37 8.17 -15.47 -11.81
CA ALA A 37 9.40 -16.26 -11.70
C ALA A 37 9.37 -17.53 -12.57
N THR A 38 9.07 -17.41 -13.86
CA THR A 38 9.54 -18.42 -14.82
C THR A 38 10.89 -17.98 -15.39
N PRO A 39 11.92 -18.86 -15.40
CA PRO A 39 13.20 -18.54 -16.02
C PRO A 39 12.97 -18.23 -17.50
N LEU A 40 13.59 -17.17 -18.01
CA LEU A 40 13.62 -16.85 -19.43
C LEU A 40 14.22 -18.04 -20.19
N ASN A 41 13.37 -18.85 -20.81
CA ASN A 41 13.78 -19.89 -21.75
C ASN A 41 14.19 -19.19 -23.06
N ASN A 42 15.50 -19.13 -23.29
CA ASN A 42 16.12 -18.58 -24.49
C ASN A 42 15.88 -19.54 -25.66
N ASN A 43 14.72 -19.47 -26.29
CA ASN A 43 14.49 -19.97 -27.64
C ASN A 43 13.13 -19.46 -28.15
N ASN A 44 13.15 -18.32 -28.84
CA ASN A 44 12.47 -18.11 -30.12
C ASN A 44 12.51 -16.62 -30.48
N ASN A 45 12.91 -16.36 -31.73
CA ASN A 45 12.88 -15.05 -32.40
C ASN A 45 11.57 -14.29 -32.17
N HIS A 46 11.51 -13.47 -31.12
CA HIS A 46 10.49 -12.45 -30.96
C HIS A 46 11.18 -11.11 -30.69
N ASN A 47 10.90 -10.19 -31.60
CA ASN A 47 11.43 -8.84 -31.67
C ASN A 47 11.36 -8.12 -30.30
N PRO A 48 12.47 -7.61 -29.72
CA PRO A 48 12.49 -7.01 -28.38
C PRO A 48 11.74 -5.66 -28.23
N GLN A 49 10.95 -5.23 -29.22
CA GLN A 49 10.28 -3.93 -29.24
C GLN A 49 8.76 -3.98 -28.95
N GLN A 50 8.18 -5.13 -28.56
CA GLN A 50 6.73 -5.26 -28.33
C GLN A 50 6.35 -5.82 -26.94
N GLN A 51 6.78 -5.16 -25.86
CA GLN A 51 6.15 -5.33 -24.54
C GLN A 51 5.84 -3.94 -23.97
N HIS A 52 4.54 -3.68 -23.82
CA HIS A 52 3.91 -2.36 -23.84
C HIS A 52 4.27 -1.45 -22.66
N PRO A 53 4.78 -0.23 -22.90
CA PRO A 53 4.80 0.83 -21.89
C PRO A 53 3.39 1.45 -21.79
N ASN A 54 2.85 1.57 -20.57
CA ASN A 54 1.53 2.13 -20.24
C ASN A 54 0.31 1.31 -20.69
N ARG A 55 0.13 0.12 -20.12
CA ARG A 55 -1.19 -0.53 -20.11
C ARG A 55 -2.08 0.19 -19.09
N ASP A 56 -3.19 0.76 -19.54
CA ASP A 56 -4.18 1.42 -18.68
C ASP A 56 -5.02 0.35 -17.98
N TRP A 57 -4.48 -0.20 -16.90
CA TRP A 57 -5.10 -1.27 -16.11
C TRP A 57 -6.46 -0.86 -15.52
N VAL A 58 -6.71 0.45 -15.39
CA VAL A 58 -8.02 0.96 -14.98
C VAL A 58 -8.98 0.79 -16.15
N ALA A 59 -8.64 1.26 -17.35
CA ALA A 59 -9.46 1.04 -18.54
C ALA A 59 -9.72 -0.46 -18.80
N ASP A 60 -8.70 -1.32 -18.61
CA ASP A 60 -8.83 -2.77 -18.77
C ASP A 60 -9.77 -3.42 -17.71
N ALA A 61 -9.98 -2.78 -16.56
CA ALA A 61 -10.87 -3.28 -15.50
C ALA A 61 -12.34 -2.97 -15.75
N PHE A 62 -12.66 -2.07 -16.69
CA PHE A 62 -14.03 -1.66 -17.01
C PHE A 62 -14.35 -1.97 -18.48
N GLU A 63 -15.35 -2.81 -18.70
CA GLU A 63 -15.78 -3.18 -20.05
C GLU A 63 -16.86 -2.22 -20.55
N GLN A 64 -16.67 -1.65 -21.74
CA GLN A 64 -17.70 -0.84 -22.38
C GLN A 64 -18.65 -1.73 -23.20
N GLN A 65 -19.92 -1.78 -22.81
CA GLN A 65 -20.98 -2.52 -23.49
C GLN A 65 -22.01 -1.51 -24.03
N GLY A 66 -21.76 -1.00 -25.25
CA GLY A 66 -22.57 0.06 -25.84
C GLY A 66 -22.45 1.39 -25.06
N ASN A 67 -23.57 1.87 -24.52
CA ASN A 67 -23.62 3.09 -23.70
C ASN A 67 -23.45 2.83 -22.19
N VAL A 68 -23.17 1.58 -21.78
CA VAL A 68 -22.98 1.19 -20.38
C VAL A 68 -21.52 0.83 -20.13
N VAL A 69 -20.97 1.31 -19.02
CA VAL A 69 -19.65 0.90 -18.51
C VAL A 69 -19.88 -0.12 -17.40
N VAL A 70 -19.36 -1.33 -17.60
CA VAL A 70 -19.47 -2.45 -16.65
C VAL A 70 -18.17 -2.55 -15.86
N GLY A 71 -18.27 -2.42 -14.54
CA GLY A 71 -17.12 -2.58 -13.65
C GLY A 71 -16.79 -4.04 -13.33
N PRO A 72 -15.69 -4.28 -12.60
CA PRO A 72 -15.29 -5.63 -12.23
C PRO A 72 -16.35 -6.30 -11.35
N GLN A 73 -16.52 -7.62 -11.51
CA GLN A 73 -17.49 -8.40 -10.72
C GLN A 73 -17.17 -8.44 -9.21
N ARG A 74 -15.92 -8.15 -8.84
CA ARG A 74 -15.47 -8.07 -7.44
C ARG A 74 -14.61 -6.84 -7.22
N ALA A 75 -14.95 -6.06 -6.21
CA ALA A 75 -14.14 -4.98 -5.68
C ALA A 75 -13.61 -5.38 -4.30
N LEU A 76 -12.35 -5.08 -4.03
CA LEU A 76 -11.77 -5.21 -2.70
C LEU A 76 -11.79 -3.86 -2.00
N ILE A 77 -12.14 -3.85 -0.72
CA ILE A 77 -12.20 -2.66 0.12
C ILE A 77 -10.90 -2.54 0.91
N TYR A 78 -10.14 -1.47 0.63
CA TYR A 78 -9.00 -1.05 1.42
C TYR A 78 -9.39 0.17 2.25
N ASP A 79 -9.68 -0.04 3.54
CA ASP A 79 -10.12 1.02 4.46
C ASP A 79 -8.92 1.78 5.04
N THR A 80 -8.99 3.11 5.01
CA THR A 80 -7.94 4.01 5.50
C THR A 80 -8.33 4.82 6.74
N THR A 81 -9.44 4.45 7.40
CA THR A 81 -10.02 5.17 8.54
C THR A 81 -9.01 5.35 9.67
N LEU A 82 -8.24 4.32 10.00
CA LEU A 82 -7.30 4.30 11.13
C LEU A 82 -5.97 5.05 10.88
N ARG A 83 -5.70 5.44 9.64
CA ARG A 83 -4.50 6.21 9.26
C ARG A 83 -4.90 7.56 8.68
N ASP A 84 -5.31 7.61 7.41
CA ASP A 84 -5.69 8.87 6.73
C ASP A 84 -6.86 9.56 7.43
N GLY A 85 -7.87 8.79 7.87
CA GLY A 85 -9.03 9.32 8.59
C GLY A 85 -8.71 9.96 9.96
N THR A 86 -7.51 9.70 10.51
CA THR A 86 -7.06 10.28 11.79
C THR A 86 -6.03 11.40 11.65
N GLN A 87 -5.73 11.86 10.43
CA GLN A 87 -4.74 12.95 10.22
C GLN A 87 -5.30 14.36 10.44
N GLY A 88 -6.62 14.52 10.60
CA GLY A 88 -7.24 15.81 10.87
C GLY A 88 -6.94 16.32 12.29
N GLU A 89 -6.73 17.63 12.44
CA GLU A 89 -6.33 18.28 13.72
C GLU A 89 -7.29 18.01 14.90
N SER A 90 -8.53 17.56 14.63
CA SER A 90 -9.57 17.30 15.63
C SER A 90 -9.79 15.80 15.94
N VAL A 91 -9.06 14.89 15.29
CA VAL A 91 -9.27 13.44 15.45
C VAL A 91 -7.99 12.78 15.96
N SER A 92 -7.99 12.38 17.23
CA SER A 92 -6.89 11.61 17.83
C SER A 92 -7.44 10.35 18.47
N ALA A 93 -7.15 9.19 17.88
CA ALA A 93 -7.51 7.91 18.45
C ALA A 93 -6.46 7.47 19.49
N SER A 94 -6.91 7.04 20.67
CA SER A 94 -6.06 6.26 21.56
C SER A 94 -5.81 4.87 20.96
N VAL A 95 -4.82 4.12 21.46
CA VAL A 95 -4.59 2.74 21.00
C VAL A 95 -5.86 1.89 21.18
N ASN A 96 -6.58 2.06 22.31
CA ASN A 96 -7.82 1.32 22.56
C ASN A 96 -8.95 1.72 21.60
N ASP A 97 -9.02 2.99 21.19
CA ASP A 97 -9.99 3.42 20.16
C ASP A 97 -9.66 2.78 18.80
N LYS A 98 -8.37 2.64 18.47
CA LYS A 98 -7.94 1.92 17.27
C LYS A 98 -8.40 0.47 17.27
N PHE A 99 -8.30 -0.24 18.41
CA PHE A 99 -8.85 -1.60 18.54
C PHE A 99 -10.36 -1.62 18.28
N LYS A 100 -11.13 -0.75 18.95
CA LYS A 100 -12.59 -0.69 18.78
C LYS A 100 -13.02 -0.39 17.34
N ILE A 101 -12.28 0.46 16.63
CA ILE A 101 -12.56 0.78 15.22
C ILE A 101 -12.15 -0.40 14.33
N CYS A 102 -10.96 -0.97 14.54
CA CYS A 102 -10.47 -2.14 13.80
C CYS A 102 -11.45 -3.31 13.85
N GLN A 103 -11.97 -3.63 15.04
CA GLN A 103 -12.91 -4.73 15.22
C GLN A 103 -14.24 -4.46 14.50
N ARG A 104 -14.71 -3.20 14.50
CA ARG A 104 -15.90 -2.81 13.73
C ARG A 104 -15.68 -2.94 12.23
N LEU A 105 -14.54 -2.46 11.72
CA LEU A 105 -14.17 -2.58 10.31
C LEU A 105 -14.07 -4.05 9.89
N ALA A 106 -13.46 -4.89 10.73
CA ALA A 106 -13.39 -6.33 10.50
C ALA A 106 -14.77 -7.00 10.51
N ALA A 107 -15.69 -6.55 11.37
CA ALA A 107 -17.08 -7.02 11.40
C ALA A 107 -17.90 -6.54 10.19
N PHE A 108 -17.57 -5.39 9.60
CA PHE A 108 -18.10 -4.95 8.29
C PHE A 108 -17.49 -5.72 7.12
N ASP A 109 -16.58 -6.65 7.38
CA ASP A 109 -15.94 -7.52 6.41
C ASP A 109 -15.16 -6.78 5.31
N VAL A 110 -14.52 -5.65 5.65
CA VAL A 110 -13.57 -5.01 4.71
C VAL A 110 -12.39 -5.92 4.42
N ASP A 111 -11.85 -5.90 3.20
CA ASP A 111 -10.75 -6.80 2.81
C ASP A 111 -9.43 -6.42 3.50
N TYR A 112 -9.15 -5.11 3.60
CA TYR A 112 -7.93 -4.60 4.23
C TYR A 112 -8.22 -3.38 5.12
N ILE A 113 -7.48 -3.28 6.22
CA ILE A 113 -7.52 -2.19 7.19
C ILE A 113 -6.13 -1.59 7.30
N GLU A 114 -5.93 -0.37 6.80
CA GLU A 114 -4.69 0.38 6.99
C GLU A 114 -4.58 0.89 8.43
N ALA A 115 -3.97 0.09 9.30
CA ALA A 115 -4.08 0.28 10.74
C ALA A 115 -3.06 1.28 11.34
N GLY A 116 -2.11 1.76 10.54
CA GLY A 116 -1.19 2.84 10.92
C GLY A 116 0.20 2.73 10.30
N TRP A 117 1.08 3.64 10.71
CA TRP A 117 2.49 3.70 10.31
C TRP A 117 3.41 3.44 11.51
N PRO A 118 3.79 2.17 11.78
CA PRO A 118 4.55 1.80 12.97
C PRO A 118 5.94 2.46 13.05
N GLY A 119 6.61 2.66 11.92
CA GLY A 119 7.89 3.38 11.85
C GLY A 119 7.83 4.90 12.04
N SER A 120 6.64 5.49 12.14
CA SER A 120 6.47 6.96 12.27
C SER A 120 5.65 7.37 13.50
N ASN A 121 4.75 6.52 13.99
CA ASN A 121 3.87 6.84 15.11
C ASN A 121 3.98 5.78 16.22
N PRO A 122 4.45 6.14 17.44
CA PRO A 122 4.57 5.20 18.56
C PRO A 122 3.27 4.51 18.95
N LYS A 123 2.12 5.18 18.79
CA LYS A 123 0.79 4.57 19.05
C LYS A 123 0.49 3.44 18.07
N ASP A 124 0.94 3.57 16.83
CA ASP A 124 0.73 2.56 15.79
C ASP A 124 1.64 1.36 16.02
N ALA A 125 2.91 1.60 16.39
CA ALA A 125 3.81 0.54 16.84
C ALA A 125 3.22 -0.23 18.03
N THR A 126 2.69 0.48 19.03
CA THR A 126 2.03 -0.12 20.19
C THR A 126 0.77 -0.91 19.80
N PHE A 127 -0.03 -0.39 18.87
CA PHE A 127 -1.20 -1.07 18.34
C PHE A 127 -0.81 -2.40 17.68
N PHE A 128 0.16 -2.40 16.76
CA PHE A 128 0.59 -3.61 16.07
C PHE A 128 1.19 -4.65 17.01
N GLU A 129 1.95 -4.23 18.03
CA GLU A 129 2.47 -5.15 19.04
C GLU A 129 1.34 -5.83 19.81
N ARG A 130 0.39 -5.05 20.32
CA ARG A 130 -0.78 -5.58 21.05
C ARG A 130 -1.70 -6.42 20.17
N ALA A 131 -1.83 -6.07 18.88
CA ALA A 131 -2.69 -6.78 17.93
C ALA A 131 -2.25 -8.25 17.70
N LYS A 132 -0.99 -8.60 18.03
CA LYS A 132 -0.50 -9.97 17.97
C LYS A 132 -1.23 -10.91 18.93
N THR A 133 -1.72 -10.39 20.06
CA THR A 133 -2.35 -11.17 21.13
C THR A 133 -3.79 -10.77 21.42
N GLU A 134 -4.17 -9.50 21.17
CA GLU A 134 -5.50 -8.97 21.51
C GLU A 134 -6.53 -9.07 20.38
N LEU A 135 -6.10 -9.27 19.12
CA LEU A 135 -7.02 -9.51 18.00
C LEU A 135 -7.15 -10.99 17.69
N THR A 136 -8.33 -11.38 17.23
CA THR A 136 -8.56 -12.72 16.67
C THR A 136 -7.77 -12.90 15.37
N PRO A 137 -7.50 -14.16 14.95
CA PRO A 137 -6.83 -14.42 13.67
C PRO A 137 -7.51 -13.78 12.46
N HIS A 138 -8.86 -13.73 12.47
CA HIS A 138 -9.66 -13.11 11.40
C HIS A 138 -9.51 -11.58 11.35
N GLU A 139 -9.58 -10.91 12.49
CA GLU A 139 -9.35 -9.45 12.55
C GLU A 139 -7.92 -9.12 12.14
N ARG A 140 -6.95 -9.91 12.61
CA ARG A 140 -5.53 -9.73 12.29
C ARG A 140 -5.23 -9.94 10.81
N SER A 141 -5.91 -10.89 10.14
CA SER A 141 -5.66 -11.17 8.72
C SER A 141 -5.97 -9.99 7.79
N LYS A 142 -6.84 -9.07 8.22
CA LYS A 142 -7.23 -7.87 7.47
C LYS A 142 -6.24 -6.71 7.63
N LEU A 143 -5.29 -6.78 8.56
CA LEU A 143 -4.41 -5.64 8.86
C LEU A 143 -3.38 -5.38 7.75
N ALA A 144 -3.21 -4.10 7.43
CA ALA A 144 -2.14 -3.56 6.61
C ALA A 144 -1.32 -2.53 7.39
N ALA A 145 0.01 -2.71 7.44
CA ALA A 145 0.93 -1.70 7.94
C ALA A 145 1.35 -0.76 6.81
N PHE A 146 1.20 0.54 7.02
CA PHE A 146 1.58 1.56 6.05
C PHE A 146 2.99 2.09 6.31
N GLY A 147 3.76 2.34 5.26
CA GLY A 147 5.01 3.06 5.38
C GLY A 147 5.61 3.45 4.04
N SER A 148 6.72 4.19 4.06
CA SER A 148 7.49 4.50 2.87
C SER A 148 8.39 3.34 2.44
N THR A 149 8.95 3.45 1.24
CA THR A 149 10.19 2.76 0.86
C THR A 149 11.33 3.11 1.83
N ARG A 150 12.47 2.40 1.70
CA ARG A 150 13.70 2.77 2.42
C ARG A 150 14.06 4.23 2.20
N ARG A 151 14.75 4.82 3.17
CA ARG A 151 15.28 6.18 3.12
C ARG A 151 16.42 6.28 2.10
N LYS A 152 16.54 7.48 1.54
CA LYS A 152 17.63 7.84 0.64
C LYS A 152 18.99 7.60 1.30
N ASN A 153 19.92 6.99 0.57
CA ASN A 153 21.29 6.70 1.03
C ASN A 153 21.39 5.80 2.26
N VAL A 154 20.33 5.07 2.61
CA VAL A 154 20.33 4.05 3.66
C VAL A 154 20.06 2.72 2.98
N ALA A 155 20.84 1.69 3.32
CA ALA A 155 20.58 0.35 2.80
C ALA A 155 19.33 -0.23 3.46
N VAL A 156 18.54 -1.02 2.73
CA VAL A 156 17.23 -1.51 3.18
C VAL A 156 17.31 -2.26 4.52
N GLN A 157 18.37 -3.04 4.74
CA GLN A 157 18.60 -3.79 5.98
C GLN A 157 18.90 -2.91 7.20
N ASP A 158 19.35 -1.67 6.98
CA ASP A 158 19.71 -0.72 8.03
C ASP A 158 18.60 0.33 8.24
N ASP A 159 17.51 0.26 7.47
CA ASP A 159 16.43 1.23 7.54
C ASP A 159 15.45 0.90 8.68
N ALA A 160 15.47 1.72 9.72
CA ALA A 160 14.61 1.55 10.90
C ALA A 160 13.11 1.62 10.59
N GLN A 161 12.69 2.37 9.56
CA GLN A 161 11.29 2.42 9.18
C GLN A 161 10.86 1.14 8.46
N VAL A 162 11.72 0.57 7.61
CA VAL A 162 11.47 -0.72 6.98
C VAL A 162 11.45 -1.83 8.04
N GLN A 163 12.40 -1.81 8.98
CA GLN A 163 12.42 -2.76 10.09
C GLN A 163 11.14 -2.68 10.93
N ALA A 164 10.64 -1.48 11.23
CA ALA A 164 9.38 -1.30 11.96
C ALA A 164 8.16 -1.87 11.21
N LEU A 165 8.16 -1.84 9.87
CA LEU A 165 7.11 -2.51 9.08
C LEU A 165 7.20 -4.03 9.22
N LEU A 166 8.41 -4.60 9.22
CA LEU A 166 8.60 -6.04 9.41
C LEU A 166 8.18 -6.48 10.81
N ASP A 167 8.58 -5.72 11.84
CA ASP A 167 8.32 -5.96 13.26
C ASP A 167 6.83 -5.84 13.62
N SER A 168 6.07 -5.04 12.86
CA SER A 168 4.62 -4.94 13.00
C SER A 168 3.92 -6.29 12.83
N GLN A 169 4.53 -7.20 12.06
CA GLN A 169 3.96 -8.50 11.69
C GLN A 169 2.56 -8.43 11.06
N ALA A 170 2.20 -7.27 10.50
CA ALA A 170 1.00 -7.18 9.68
C ALA A 170 1.09 -8.17 8.50
N PRO A 171 -0.01 -8.88 8.17
CA PRO A 171 -0.04 -9.79 7.01
C PRO A 171 0.22 -9.06 5.69
N THR A 172 -0.24 -7.81 5.60
CA THR A 172 -0.08 -6.95 4.43
C THR A 172 0.77 -5.73 4.78
N ILE A 173 1.65 -5.33 3.86
CA ILE A 173 2.38 -4.07 3.94
C ILE A 173 1.98 -3.20 2.73
N CYS A 174 1.60 -1.95 3.01
CA CYS A 174 1.32 -0.93 2.02
C CYS A 174 2.50 0.07 2.00
N LEU A 175 3.19 0.13 0.86
CA LEU A 175 4.34 1.00 0.67
C LEU A 175 3.94 2.26 -0.12
N VAL A 176 4.50 3.41 0.26
CA VAL A 176 4.36 4.67 -0.47
C VAL A 176 5.71 5.08 -1.05
N ALA A 177 5.69 5.50 -2.31
CA ALA A 177 6.84 6.07 -3.01
C ALA A 177 6.45 7.34 -3.75
N LYS A 178 7.43 8.24 -3.98
CA LYS A 178 7.21 9.46 -4.75
C LYS A 178 7.42 9.16 -6.24
N SER A 179 6.39 9.42 -7.04
CA SER A 179 6.43 9.28 -8.50
C SER A 179 6.73 10.58 -9.22
N HIS A 180 6.37 11.72 -8.62
CA HIS A 180 6.54 13.02 -9.25
C HIS A 180 7.98 13.54 -9.10
N SER A 181 8.63 13.86 -10.21
CA SER A 181 10.04 14.28 -10.26
C SER A 181 10.37 15.43 -9.30
N TRP A 182 9.52 16.47 -9.26
CA TRP A 182 9.69 17.59 -8.32
C TRP A 182 9.67 17.14 -6.85
N GLN A 183 8.83 16.17 -6.46
CA GLN A 183 8.82 15.69 -5.07
C GLN A 183 10.08 14.87 -4.78
N VAL A 184 10.58 14.14 -5.78
CA VAL A 184 11.84 13.40 -5.67
C VAL A 184 13.01 14.37 -5.45
N THR A 185 13.11 15.44 -6.24
CA THR A 185 14.23 16.40 -6.14
C THR A 185 14.09 17.35 -4.96
N GLU A 186 12.90 17.90 -4.69
CA GLU A 186 12.74 18.96 -3.69
C GLU A 186 12.42 18.41 -2.28
N ILE A 187 11.59 17.37 -2.19
CA ILE A 187 11.15 16.82 -0.90
C ILE A 187 12.11 15.73 -0.41
N LEU A 188 12.36 14.72 -1.24
CA LEU A 188 13.28 13.63 -0.87
C LEU A 188 14.75 14.04 -1.01
N ARG A 189 15.03 15.07 -1.82
CA ARG A 189 16.39 15.50 -2.19
C ARG A 189 17.19 14.34 -2.79
N ALA A 190 16.52 13.48 -3.56
CA ALA A 190 17.09 12.30 -4.21
C ALA A 190 17.25 12.54 -5.71
N THR A 191 18.17 11.80 -6.33
CA THR A 191 18.21 11.70 -7.80
C THR A 191 17.10 10.78 -8.28
N ARG A 192 16.75 10.85 -9.57
CA ARG A 192 15.81 9.89 -10.18
C ARG A 192 16.28 8.45 -10.00
N GLU A 193 17.58 8.21 -10.19
CA GLU A 193 18.19 6.88 -10.03
C GLU A 193 18.07 6.38 -8.60
N GLU A 194 18.39 7.21 -7.61
CA GLU A 194 18.26 6.82 -6.21
C GLU A 194 16.80 6.59 -5.81
N ASN A 195 15.85 7.35 -6.35
CA ASN A 195 14.42 7.09 -6.12
C ASN A 195 13.97 5.73 -6.70
N LEU A 196 14.48 5.36 -7.87
CA LEU A 196 14.21 4.04 -8.45
C LEU A 196 14.85 2.92 -7.63
N ASN A 197 16.07 3.12 -7.13
CA ASN A 197 16.72 2.17 -6.22
C ASN A 197 15.91 2.02 -4.92
N MET A 198 15.46 3.12 -4.31
CA MET A 198 14.60 3.10 -3.12
C MET A 198 13.30 2.32 -3.36
N ILE A 199 12.72 2.37 -4.56
CA ILE A 199 11.49 1.63 -4.91
C ILE A 199 11.77 0.14 -5.14
N ARG A 200 12.93 -0.19 -5.70
CA ARG A 200 13.32 -1.57 -6.04
C ARG A 200 13.71 -2.37 -4.81
N ASP A 201 14.47 -1.76 -3.91
CA ASP A 201 15.05 -2.39 -2.72
C ASP A 201 13.99 -2.60 -1.63
#